data_AF-A0A315XJW4-F1
#
_entry.id   AF-A0A315XJW4-F1
#
_cell.length_a   1.000
_cell.length_b   1.000
_cell.length_c   1.000
_cell.angle_alpha   90.00
_cell.angle_beta   90.00
_cell.angle_gamma   90.00
#
_symmetry.space_group_name_H-M   'P 1'
#
loop_
_entity.id
_entity.type
_entity.pdbx_description
1 polymer ?
#
loop_
_entity_poly.entity_id
_entity_poly.type
_entity_poly.pdbx_seq_one_letter_code
_entity_poly.pdbx_strand_id
1 'polypeptide(L)'
;MKINLSKLKHMQGIQICPLCGGKTEYAGISSGHIFPAIHTGQMYVCSECGYQGSFIIEVDSLDDVRKMKEALHEYSENVEKSTFSFPEKWIRFWKVILYISIAGLLINIIGILIQISFYSG
;
A
#
# COMPACT_ATOMS: atom_id res chain seq x y z
N MET A 1 -9.64 -38.28 30.74
CA MET A 1 -10.14 -37.79 29.44
C MET A 1 -8.95 -37.31 28.62
N LYS A 2 -8.50 -38.08 27.62
CA LYS A 2 -7.35 -37.69 26.77
C LYS A 2 -7.86 -36.70 25.72
N ILE A 3 -7.47 -35.44 25.86
CA ILE A 3 -7.79 -34.41 24.87
C ILE A 3 -6.88 -34.70 23.66
N ASN A 4 -7.48 -35.13 22.54
CA ASN A 4 -6.75 -35.33 21.29
C ASN A 4 -6.35 -33.97 20.73
N LEU A 5 -5.11 -33.55 21.00
CA LEU A 5 -4.51 -32.30 20.53
C LEU A 5 -4.42 -32.18 18.99
N SER A 6 -4.64 -33.27 18.26
CA SER A 6 -4.62 -33.30 16.79
C SER A 6 -5.76 -32.50 16.15
N LYS A 7 -6.87 -32.25 16.87
CA LYS A 7 -8.03 -31.50 16.34
C LYS A 7 -7.96 -29.99 16.52
N LEU A 8 -7.05 -29.47 17.35
CA LEU A 8 -6.89 -28.02 17.56
C LEU A 8 -5.82 -27.40 16.65
N LYS A 9 -5.08 -28.21 15.89
CA LYS A 9 -3.95 -27.75 15.07
C LYS A 9 -4.36 -27.22 13.67
N HIS A 10 -5.65 -27.24 13.35
CA HIS A 10 -6.18 -26.90 12.02
C HIS A 10 -6.73 -25.47 11.90
N MET A 11 -6.53 -24.60 12.90
CA MET A 11 -7.08 -23.23 12.93
C MET A 11 -6.01 -22.12 12.91
N GLN A 12 -4.80 -22.44 12.47
CA GLN A 12 -3.79 -21.42 12.16
C GLN A 12 -3.27 -21.72 10.76
N GLY A 13 -4.04 -21.30 9.76
CA GLY A 13 -3.61 -21.31 8.37
C GLY A 13 -2.27 -20.58 8.23
N ILE A 14 -1.43 -21.06 7.33
CA ILE A 14 -0.14 -20.44 7.02
C ILE A 14 -0.43 -19.11 6.31
N GLN A 15 -0.01 -18.01 6.92
CA GLN A 15 -0.22 -16.66 6.37
C GLN A 15 0.91 -16.29 5.41
N ILE A 16 0.55 -16.09 4.14
CA ILE A 16 1.51 -15.76 3.07
C ILE A 16 1.16 -14.43 2.41
N CYS A 17 2.20 -13.78 1.88
CA CYS A 17 2.09 -12.49 1.21
C CYS A 17 1.32 -12.63 -0.10
N PRO A 18 0.33 -11.76 -0.36
CA PRO A 18 -0.43 -11.79 -1.61
C PRO A 18 0.37 -11.32 -2.83
N LEU A 19 1.59 -10.80 -2.63
CA LEU A 19 2.44 -10.30 -3.70
C LEU A 19 3.50 -11.33 -4.09
N CYS A 20 4.28 -11.82 -3.13
CA CYS A 20 5.41 -12.72 -3.40
C CYS A 20 5.25 -14.13 -2.81
N GLY A 21 4.16 -14.42 -2.11
CA GLY A 21 3.98 -15.68 -1.37
C GLY A 21 4.96 -15.87 -0.19
N GLY A 22 5.73 -14.84 0.14
CA GLY A 22 6.65 -14.83 1.28
C GLY A 22 5.95 -14.79 2.63
N LYS A 23 6.71 -14.96 3.71
CA LYS A 23 6.14 -14.87 5.06
C LYS A 23 5.68 -13.44 5.35
N THR A 24 4.53 -13.34 6.01
CA THR A 24 3.98 -12.07 6.48
C THR A 24 4.03 -12.02 8.00
N GLU A 25 4.41 -10.87 8.51
CA GLU A 25 4.42 -10.59 9.93
C GLU A 25 3.35 -9.55 10.22
N TYR A 26 2.66 -9.74 11.34
CA TYR A 26 1.67 -8.78 11.79
C TYR A 26 2.38 -7.52 12.28
N ALA A 27 2.07 -6.38 11.67
CA ALA A 27 2.71 -5.10 11.97
C ALA A 27 2.09 -4.39 13.18
N GLY A 28 1.01 -4.93 13.75
CA GLY A 28 0.41 -4.39 14.98
C GLY A 28 -0.41 -3.12 14.79
N ILE A 29 -1.60 -3.10 15.38
CA ILE A 29 -2.05 -1.94 16.16
C ILE A 29 -1.87 -2.32 17.63
N SER A 30 -1.34 -1.42 18.45
CA SER A 30 -0.99 -1.62 19.87
C SER A 30 -2.16 -1.92 20.81
N SER A 31 -3.34 -2.22 20.30
CA SER A 31 -4.50 -2.68 21.06
C SER A 31 -4.48 -4.21 21.12
N GLY A 32 -4.26 -4.79 22.30
CA GLY A 32 -4.10 -6.23 22.56
C GLY A 32 -5.31 -7.14 22.28
N HIS A 33 -6.04 -6.92 21.19
CA HIS A 33 -7.13 -7.77 20.71
C HIS A 33 -6.71 -8.47 19.41
N ILE A 34 -6.31 -9.73 19.55
CA ILE A 34 -6.02 -10.65 18.46
C ILE A 34 -7.35 -11.29 18.04
N PHE A 35 -8.12 -10.60 17.19
CA PHE A 35 -9.26 -11.22 16.50
C PHE A 35 -9.04 -11.09 14.98
N PRO A 36 -9.00 -12.19 14.22
CA PRO A 36 -8.84 -12.16 12.77
C PRO A 36 -10.18 -11.75 12.17
N ALA A 37 -10.36 -10.46 11.93
CA ALA A 37 -11.50 -9.97 11.18
C ALA A 37 -10.99 -8.99 10.14
N ILE A 38 -11.34 -9.27 8.88
CA ILE A 38 -10.99 -8.52 7.65
C ILE A 38 -11.31 -7.01 7.78
N HIS A 39 -12.11 -6.63 8.79
CA HIS A 39 -12.54 -5.27 9.09
C HIS A 39 -11.75 -4.55 10.21
N THR A 40 -10.69 -5.13 10.78
CA THR A 40 -10.03 -4.59 12.00
C THR A 40 -8.83 -3.66 11.75
N GLY A 41 -8.57 -3.24 10.51
CA GLY A 41 -7.42 -2.36 10.23
C GLY A 41 -6.06 -3.00 10.55
N GLN A 42 -6.03 -4.33 10.65
CA GLN A 42 -4.83 -5.12 10.83
C GLN A 42 -3.91 -4.93 9.64
N MET A 43 -2.66 -4.57 9.90
CA MET A 43 -1.66 -4.36 8.86
C MET A 43 -0.60 -5.45 8.97
N TYR A 44 -0.23 -6.01 7.83
CA TYR A 44 0.78 -7.04 7.69
C TYR A 44 1.91 -6.50 6.84
N VAL A 45 3.13 -6.85 7.23
CA VAL A 45 4.35 -6.51 6.51
C VAL A 45 4.99 -7.79 6.01
N CYS A 46 5.32 -7.83 4.72
CA CYS A 46 6.14 -8.89 4.16
C CYS A 46 7.62 -8.52 4.25
N SER A 47 8.41 -9.38 4.89
CA SER A 47 9.87 -9.20 5.00
C SER A 47 10.62 -9.47 3.69
N GLU A 48 10.01 -10.20 2.74
CA GLU A 48 10.65 -10.55 1.46
C GLU A 48 10.48 -9.47 0.39
N CYS A 49 9.29 -8.91 0.21
CA CYS A 49 9.01 -7.92 -0.85
C CYS A 49 8.65 -6.52 -0.34
N GLY A 50 8.56 -6.31 0.98
CA GLY A 50 8.18 -5.02 1.55
C GLY A 50 6.69 -4.67 1.41
N TYR A 51 5.85 -5.61 0.96
CA TYR A 51 4.39 -5.42 0.93
C TYR A 51 3.88 -5.02 2.32
N GLN A 52 3.08 -3.95 2.37
CA GLN A 52 2.44 -3.47 3.58
C GLN A 52 0.95 -3.27 3.30
N GLY A 53 0.09 -4.06 3.96
CA GLY A 53 -1.35 -4.00 3.69
C GLY A 53 -2.19 -4.85 4.63
N SER A 54 -3.50 -4.75 4.49
CA SER A 54 -4.45 -5.48 5.34
C SER A 54 -4.87 -6.84 4.77
N PHE A 55 -4.37 -7.20 3.59
CA PHE A 55 -4.73 -8.43 2.91
C PHE A 55 -3.61 -9.47 3.05
N ILE A 56 -3.99 -10.67 3.46
CA ILE A 56 -3.13 -11.84 3.58
C ILE A 56 -3.85 -13.05 2.98
N ILE A 57 -3.08 -14.01 2.49
CA ILE A 57 -3.61 -15.29 2.02
C ILE A 57 -3.34 -16.32 3.10
N GLU A 58 -4.39 -17.00 3.55
CA GLU A 58 -4.29 -18.09 4.52
C GLU A 58 -4.36 -19.43 3.78
N VAL A 59 -3.40 -20.31 4.03
CA VAL A 59 -3.28 -21.61 3.35
C VAL A 59 -3.12 -22.73 4.37
N ASP A 60 -3.91 -23.79 4.24
CA ASP A 60 -3.93 -24.89 5.23
C ASP A 60 -2.80 -25.91 5.06
N SER A 61 -2.15 -25.97 3.89
CA SER A 61 -1.14 -26.97 3.56
C SER A 61 0.18 -26.36 3.06
N LEU A 62 1.31 -26.95 3.45
CA LEU A 62 2.65 -26.52 3.03
C LEU A 62 2.89 -26.72 1.53
N ASP A 63 2.29 -27.75 0.94
CA ASP A 63 2.42 -28.00 -0.50
C ASP A 63 1.69 -26.93 -1.33
N ASP A 64 0.56 -26.44 -0.85
CA ASP A 64 -0.18 -25.36 -1.52
C ASP A 64 0.53 -24.02 -1.35
N VAL A 65 1.21 -23.78 -0.21
CA VAL A 65 2.06 -22.59 -0.03
C VAL A 65 3.14 -22.52 -1.09
N ARG A 66 3.82 -23.64 -1.39
CA ARG A 66 4.86 -23.68 -2.42
C ARG A 66 4.31 -23.35 -3.80
N LYS A 67 3.19 -23.97 -4.19
CA LYS A 67 2.54 -23.71 -5.49
C LYS A 67 2.08 -22.26 -5.61
N MET A 68 1.46 -21.72 -4.56
CA MET A 68 1.00 -20.33 -4.53
C MET A 68 2.18 -19.36 -4.58
N LYS A 69 3.29 -19.66 -3.89
CA LYS A 69 4.51 -18.84 -3.95
C LYS A 69 5.09 -18.77 -5.36
N GLU A 70 5.16 -19.90 -6.07
CA GLU A 70 5.63 -19.95 -7.45
C GLU A 70 4.71 -19.13 -8.39
N ALA A 71 3.39 -19.33 -8.30
CA ALA A 71 2.41 -18.59 -9.11
C ALA A 71 2.42 -17.08 -8.82
N LEU A 72 2.59 -16.70 -7.55
CA LEU A 72 2.66 -15.29 -7.12
C LEU A 72 3.96 -14.63 -7.56
N HIS A 73 5.08 -15.35 -7.55
CA HIS A 73 6.34 -14.81 -8.04
C HIS A 73 6.24 -14.46 -9.54
N GLU A 74 5.70 -15.37 -10.35
CA GLU A 74 5.43 -15.11 -11.78
C GLU A 74 4.48 -13.93 -11.98
N TYR A 75 3.41 -13.84 -11.19
CA TYR A 75 2.49 -12.70 -11.23
C TYR A 75 3.18 -11.39 -10.84
N SER A 76 3.97 -11.37 -9.78
CA SER A 76 4.67 -10.18 -9.29
C SER A 76 5.65 -9.62 -10.31
N GLU A 77 6.38 -10.48 -11.03
CA GLU A 77 7.31 -10.05 -12.09
C GLU A 77 6.55 -9.42 -13.27
N ASN A 78 5.37 -9.95 -13.60
CA ASN A 78 4.49 -9.39 -14.62
C ASN A 78 3.85 -8.07 -14.16
N VAL A 79 3.47 -7.97 -12.88
CA VAL A 79 2.96 -6.73 -12.29
C VAL A 79 4.03 -5.66 -12.28
N GLU A 80 5.27 -5.97 -11.90
CA GLU A 80 6.38 -5.03 -11.91
C GLU A 80 6.59 -4.43 -13.30
N LYS A 81 6.57 -5.27 -14.35
CA LYS A 81 6.60 -4.83 -15.76
C LYS A 81 5.41 -3.95 -16.14
N SER A 82 4.25 -4.17 -15.53
CA SER A 82 3.03 -3.40 -15.76
C SER A 82 2.88 -2.18 -14.83
N THR A 83 3.81 -1.98 -13.88
CA THR A 83 3.76 -0.86 -12.93
C THR A 83 3.73 0.40 -13.74
N PHE A 84 2.55 0.99 -13.74
CA PHE A 84 2.18 2.16 -14.53
C PHE A 84 3.19 3.27 -14.25
N SER A 85 4.21 3.36 -15.10
CA SER A 85 5.16 4.45 -15.06
C SER A 85 4.41 5.68 -15.55
N PHE A 86 4.06 6.55 -14.61
CA PHE A 86 3.40 7.80 -14.93
C PHE A 86 4.29 8.54 -15.93
N PRO A 87 3.82 8.85 -17.16
CA PRO A 87 4.71 9.29 -18.21
C PRO A 87 5.52 10.50 -17.75
N GLU A 88 6.84 10.47 -17.87
CA GLU A 88 7.70 11.59 -17.43
C GLU A 88 7.26 12.93 -18.06
N LYS A 89 6.74 12.86 -19.29
CA LYS A 89 6.14 14.00 -20.00
C LYS A 89 4.97 14.61 -19.25
N TRP A 90 4.19 13.79 -18.55
CA TRP A 90 3.03 14.21 -17.77
C TRP A 90 3.44 14.89 -16.45
N ILE A 91 4.51 14.42 -15.82
CA ILE A 91 5.12 15.13 -14.66
C ILE A 91 5.61 16.52 -15.08
N ARG A 92 6.25 16.65 -16.25
CA ARG A 92 6.68 17.97 -16.77
C ARG A 92 5.51 18.88 -17.07
N PHE A 93 4.43 18.36 -17.65
CA PHE A 93 3.21 19.14 -17.91
C PHE A 93 2.65 19.78 -16.63
N TRP A 94 2.47 18.98 -15.58
CA TRP A 94 1.92 19.48 -14.32
C TRP A 94 2.84 20.50 -13.64
N LYS A 95 4.16 20.35 -13.76
CA LYS A 95 5.12 21.36 -13.28
C LYS A 95 4.94 22.71 -14.00
N VAL A 96 4.79 22.70 -15.33
CA VAL A 96 4.58 23.94 -16.11
C VAL A 96 3.27 24.61 -15.74
N ILE A 97 2.18 23.84 -15.62
CA ILE A 97 0.87 24.36 -15.18
C ILE A 97 0.95 24.99 -13.79
N LEU A 98 1.67 24.34 -12.85
CA LEU A 98 1.89 24.89 -11.52
C LEU A 98 2.64 26.23 -11.56
N TYR A 99 3.72 26.34 -12.35
CA TYR A 99 4.46 27.59 -12.49
C TYR A 99 3.60 28.73 -13.07
N ILE A 100 2.81 28.44 -14.10
CA ILE A 100 1.90 29.42 -14.72
C ILE A 100 0.85 29.88 -13.70
N SER A 101 0.28 28.96 -12.93
CA SER A 101 -0.73 29.26 -11.90
C SER A 101 -0.16 30.19 -10.82
N ILE A 102 1.05 29.90 -10.33
CA ILE A 102 1.73 30.75 -9.33
C ILE A 102 2.04 32.14 -9.90
N ALA A 103 2.58 32.21 -11.12
CA ALA A 103 2.88 33.49 -11.76
C ALA A 103 1.62 34.35 -11.95
N GLY A 104 0.51 33.74 -12.38
CA GLY A 104 -0.78 34.43 -12.51
C GLY A 104 -1.29 34.97 -11.17
N LEU A 105 -1.16 34.21 -10.08
CA LEU A 105 -1.53 34.68 -8.74
C LEU A 105 -0.66 35.87 -8.30
N LEU A 106 0.65 35.82 -8.53
CA LEU A 106 1.55 36.92 -8.18
C LEU A 106 1.22 38.20 -8.94
N ILE A 107 0.93 38.11 -10.24
CA ILE A 107 0.53 39.27 -11.05
C ILE A 107 -0.76 39.89 -10.50
N ASN A 108 -1.74 39.08 -10.13
CA ASN A 108 -2.99 39.57 -9.53
C ASN A 108 -2.75 40.26 -8.18
N ILE A 109 -1.93 39.67 -7.31
CA ILE A 109 -1.58 40.26 -6.01
C ILE A 109 -0.89 41.60 -6.20
N ILE A 110 0.09 41.68 -7.11
CA ILE A 110 0.79 42.92 -7.43
C ILE A 110 -0.19 43.98 -7.95
N GLY A 111 -1.12 43.61 -8.84
CA GLY A 111 -2.15 44.50 -9.34
C GLY A 111 -3.03 45.08 -8.23
N ILE A 112 -3.46 44.25 -7.28
CA ILE A 112 -4.24 44.67 -6.11
C ILE A 112 -3.44 45.62 -5.22
N LEU A 113 -2.16 45.33 -4.97
CA LEU A 113 -1.29 46.19 -4.15
C LEU A 113 -1.11 47.58 -4.78
N ILE A 114 -0.94 47.65 -6.10
CA ILE A 114 -0.82 48.92 -6.83
C ILE A 114 -2.13 49.72 -6.72
N GLN A 115 -3.29 49.08 -6.90
CA GLN A 115 -4.58 49.76 -6.72
C GLN A 115 -4.74 50.32 -5.32
N ILE A 116 -4.46 49.54 -4.27
CA ILE A 116 -4.56 49.99 -2.88
C ILE A 116 -3.65 51.22 -2.66
N SER A 117 -2.43 51.18 -3.18
CA SER A 117 -1.44 52.26 -3.03
C SER A 117 -1.92 53.57 -3.66
N PHE A 118 -2.63 53.51 -4.79
CA PHE A 118 -3.23 54.66 -5.46
C PHE A 118 -4.48 55.21 -4.77
N TYR A 119 -5.25 54.38 -4.06
CA TYR A 119 -6.45 54.82 -3.33
C TYR A 119 -6.15 55.42 -1.94
N SER A 120 -4.96 55.16 -1.39
CA SER A 120 -4.54 55.62 -0.06
C SER A 120 -3.69 56.90 -0.05
N GLY A 121 -3.38 57.48 -1.21
CA GLY A 121 -2.64 58.75 -1.35
C GLY A 121 -3.53 59.85 -1.90
#